data_AF-A0A6J8EIU5-F1
#
_entry.id   AF-A0A6J8EIU5-F1
#
_cell.length_a   1.000
_cell.length_b   1.000
_cell.length_c   1.000
_cell.angle_alpha   90.00
_cell.angle_beta   90.00
_cell.angle_gamma   90.00
#
_symmetry.space_group_name_H-M   'P 1'
#
loop_
_entity.id
_entity.type
_entity.pdbx_description
1 polymer ?
#
loop_
_entity_poly.entity_id
_entity_poly.type
_entity_poly.pdbx_seq_one_letter_code
_entity_poly.pdbx_strand_id
1 'polypeptide(L)'
;MFKEIYFVILIIHIFLSVAEFYACSNYTLMKYVDRRAVANVLDHGNVHAISDDFLDSGWYRIQSEAGEDMPTEPPGSFHCGTWYPIWLNGSLPTNIGEEIVGRVCLQSFDDNCSESWTIDIKYCPGNYLVYNLVTSISSSSGYCFGTEASRATVETSSTSVVINTNNPTNGTVDPCNDFNLVQYPNRRAATRILNFGEETAISDDFFDNGWYRVEKSTCEKMPTSAPGPFHCGTWYPIWLNGQLPTAKGEQIRQTMCMQSFTHKCLYSWDVDIKLCDGDYFVYNLTTSTTPLSGYCFGTLEMCAEKGEDESEPPKENSENEKKEQTTGHAIIALIVVLSAVIVILSILLVVYCRRSKRSETNGTGIPFSGKTIKTGNSPPLYKRDPSYANFLSRTCYDNPPQYLSREPSVASIGSVVPDRKLTPV
;
A
#
# COMPACT_ATOMS: atom_id res chain seq x y z
N MET A 1 42.96 9.35 -11.63
CA MET A 1 42.58 8.89 -10.29
C MET A 1 41.48 9.76 -9.67
N PHE A 2 41.68 11.07 -9.43
CA PHE A 2 40.64 11.91 -8.81
C PHE A 2 39.35 12.11 -9.64
N LYS A 3 39.44 12.25 -10.97
CA LYS A 3 38.26 12.40 -11.85
C LYS A 3 37.36 11.16 -11.90
N GLU A 4 37.94 9.97 -11.83
CA GLU A 4 37.17 8.72 -11.92
C GLU A 4 36.50 8.36 -10.60
N ILE A 5 37.15 8.66 -9.47
CA ILE A 5 36.52 8.54 -8.15
C ILE A 5 35.32 9.50 -8.04
N TYR A 6 35.46 10.72 -8.56
CA TYR A 6 34.37 11.70 -8.59
C TYR A 6 33.17 11.21 -9.42
N PHE A 7 33.42 10.60 -10.59
CA PHE A 7 32.37 10.08 -11.47
C PHE A 7 31.61 8.90 -10.84
N VAL A 8 32.32 8.00 -10.14
CA VAL A 8 31.70 6.89 -9.42
C VAL A 8 30.86 7.38 -8.24
N ILE A 9 31.35 8.37 -7.47
CA ILE A 9 30.58 8.98 -6.38
C ILE A 9 29.32 9.68 -6.92
N LEU A 10 29.44 10.38 -8.05
CA LEU A 10 28.33 11.05 -8.72
C LEU A 10 27.27 10.04 -9.19
N ILE A 11 27.68 8.92 -9.80
CA ILE A 11 26.75 7.85 -10.22
C ILE A 11 26.06 7.22 -9.01
N ILE A 12 26.78 6.92 -7.94
CA ILE A 12 26.19 6.37 -6.71
C ILE A 12 25.20 7.37 -6.09
N HIS A 13 25.51 8.66 -6.07
CA HIS A 13 24.58 9.70 -5.61
C HIS A 13 23.34 9.79 -6.51
N ILE A 14 23.50 9.71 -7.83
CA ILE A 14 22.38 9.70 -8.77
C ILE A 14 21.52 8.45 -8.55
N PHE A 15 22.12 7.26 -8.42
CA PHE A 15 21.37 6.02 -8.18
C PHE A 15 20.65 6.01 -6.82
N LEU A 16 21.27 6.52 -5.75
CA LEU A 16 20.62 6.70 -4.45
C LEU A 16 19.45 7.69 -4.55
N SER A 17 19.62 8.79 -5.30
CA SER A 17 18.55 9.76 -5.53
C SER A 17 17.37 9.19 -6.33
N VAL A 18 17.60 8.25 -7.26
CA VAL A 18 16.51 7.65 -8.06
C VAL A 18 15.71 6.63 -7.24
N ALA A 19 16.36 5.89 -6.34
CA ALA A 19 15.68 4.95 -5.45
C ALA A 19 14.82 5.67 -4.39
N GLU A 20 15.26 6.84 -3.91
CA GLU A 20 14.51 7.67 -2.96
C GLU A 20 13.17 8.19 -3.52
N PHE A 21 13.01 8.26 -4.84
CA PHE A 21 11.82 8.82 -5.50
C PHE A 21 10.69 7.82 -5.78
N TYR A 22 10.86 6.51 -5.53
CA TYR A 22 9.86 5.52 -5.93
C TYR A 22 8.50 5.76 -5.26
N ALA A 23 8.46 5.88 -3.93
CA ALA A 23 7.23 6.19 -3.18
C ALA A 23 6.59 7.54 -3.60
N CYS A 24 7.42 8.51 -3.96
CA CYS A 24 6.97 9.85 -4.37
C CYS A 24 6.48 9.91 -5.83
N SER A 25 6.71 8.88 -6.63
CA SER A 25 6.33 8.82 -8.05
C SER A 25 5.36 7.69 -8.38
N ASN A 26 5.24 6.69 -7.49
CA ASN A 26 4.33 5.57 -7.62
C ASN A 26 3.48 5.43 -6.36
N TYR A 27 2.35 6.12 -6.35
CA TYR A 27 1.35 6.10 -5.27
C TYR A 27 -0.07 6.09 -5.85
N THR A 28 -1.03 5.65 -5.04
CA THR A 28 -2.47 5.69 -5.33
C THR A 28 -3.10 6.92 -4.68
N LEU A 29 -4.08 7.54 -5.33
CA LEU A 29 -4.87 8.61 -4.70
C LEU A 29 -5.88 8.01 -3.73
N MET A 30 -5.91 8.53 -2.50
CA MET A 30 -6.87 8.08 -1.50
C MET A 30 -8.31 8.43 -1.92
N LYS A 31 -9.25 7.51 -1.69
CA LYS A 31 -10.67 7.72 -2.00
C LYS A 31 -11.41 8.34 -0.83
N TYR A 32 -12.53 9.02 -1.10
CA TYR A 32 -13.41 9.62 -0.08
C TYR A 32 -12.73 10.66 0.83
N VAL A 33 -11.70 11.34 0.33
CA VAL A 33 -10.88 12.31 1.08
C VAL A 33 -11.70 13.44 1.71
N ASP A 34 -12.79 13.87 1.08
CA ASP A 34 -13.68 14.90 1.62
C ASP A 34 -14.36 14.50 2.93
N ARG A 35 -14.48 13.19 3.16
CA ARG A 35 -15.18 12.58 4.30
C ARG A 35 -14.23 12.08 5.39
N ARG A 36 -12.91 12.03 5.12
CA ARG A 36 -11.88 11.47 6.03
C ARG A 36 -11.33 12.46 7.06
N ALA A 37 -11.76 13.73 7.02
CA ALA A 37 -11.31 14.75 7.95
C ALA A 37 -11.86 14.59 9.36
N VAL A 38 -11.08 14.96 10.37
CA VAL A 38 -11.47 14.88 11.79
C VAL A 38 -12.83 15.55 12.03
N ALA A 39 -13.12 16.70 11.42
CA ALA A 39 -14.39 17.40 11.59
C ALA A 39 -15.62 16.63 11.08
N ASN A 40 -15.45 15.59 10.25
CA ASN A 40 -16.56 14.77 9.77
C ASN A 40 -16.98 13.76 10.83
N VAL A 41 -18.00 14.12 11.61
CA VAL A 41 -18.60 13.27 12.63
C VAL A 41 -19.81 12.54 12.06
N LEU A 42 -19.85 11.23 12.22
CA LEU A 42 -21.01 10.44 11.84
C LEU A 42 -22.18 10.67 12.81
N ASP A 43 -23.28 11.12 12.25
CA ASP A 43 -24.60 11.12 12.85
C ASP A 43 -25.18 9.69 12.80
N HIS A 44 -25.83 9.24 13.87
CA HIS A 44 -26.58 7.97 13.93
C HIS A 44 -27.68 7.85 12.84
N GLY A 45 -28.00 8.93 12.12
CA GLY A 45 -28.86 8.96 10.95
C GLY A 45 -28.10 8.70 9.65
N ASN A 46 -28.14 7.45 9.16
CA ASN A 46 -27.95 7.04 7.77
C ASN A 46 -26.65 7.48 7.02
N VAL A 47 -25.62 8.01 7.68
CA VAL A 47 -24.32 8.29 7.02
C VAL A 47 -23.44 7.04 7.11
N HIS A 48 -23.02 6.53 5.95
CA HIS A 48 -22.26 5.27 5.84
C HIS A 48 -20.84 5.47 6.35
N ALA A 49 -20.37 4.69 7.32
CA ALA A 49 -19.01 4.84 7.83
C ALA A 49 -17.98 4.46 6.76
N ILE A 50 -16.85 5.17 6.71
CA ILE A 50 -15.70 4.76 5.93
C ILE A 50 -15.09 3.52 6.59
N SER A 51 -14.72 2.52 5.78
CA SER A 51 -14.04 1.31 6.25
C SER A 51 -12.89 0.95 5.31
N ASP A 52 -11.70 0.79 5.88
CA ASP A 52 -10.43 0.50 5.20
C ASP A 52 -9.98 -0.95 5.46
N ASP A 53 -10.87 -1.83 5.93
CA ASP A 53 -10.69 -3.28 6.03
C ASP A 53 -10.59 -3.99 4.66
N PHE A 54 -10.79 -3.22 3.58
CA PHE A 54 -10.52 -3.60 2.19
C PHE A 54 -9.45 -2.73 1.54
N LEU A 55 -8.78 -1.83 2.25
CA LEU A 55 -7.75 -0.98 1.63
C LEU A 55 -6.54 -1.85 1.21
N ASP A 56 -6.16 -1.80 -0.07
CA ASP A 56 -4.94 -2.46 -0.53
C ASP A 56 -3.71 -1.85 0.14
N SER A 57 -2.77 -2.69 0.58
CA SER A 57 -1.52 -2.16 1.14
C SER A 57 -0.68 -1.47 0.05
N GLY A 58 -0.13 -0.30 0.35
CA GLY A 58 0.74 0.43 -0.56
C GLY A 58 0.85 1.91 -0.26
N TRP A 59 1.56 2.64 -1.12
CA TRP A 59 1.75 4.08 -1.00
C TRP A 59 0.51 4.85 -1.46
N TYR A 60 -0.04 5.67 -0.57
CA TYR A 60 -1.17 6.55 -0.84
C TYR A 60 -0.78 8.01 -0.70
N ARG A 61 -1.35 8.83 -1.58
CA ARG A 61 -1.32 10.29 -1.47
C ARG A 61 -2.74 10.80 -1.19
N ILE A 62 -2.82 11.75 -0.27
CA ILE A 62 -4.06 12.46 0.03
C ILE A 62 -4.02 13.80 -0.68
N GLN A 63 -5.14 14.17 -1.29
CA GLN A 63 -5.35 15.48 -1.89
C GLN A 63 -6.73 15.95 -1.42
N SER A 64 -6.76 16.79 -0.40
CA SER A 64 -8.00 17.21 0.24
C SER A 64 -7.92 18.66 0.68
N GLU A 65 -8.99 19.41 0.40
CA GLU A 65 -9.14 20.78 0.90
C GLU A 65 -9.32 20.84 2.42
N ALA A 66 -9.65 19.71 3.05
CA ALA A 66 -9.72 19.54 4.50
C ALA A 66 -8.35 19.40 5.18
N GLY A 67 -7.28 19.30 4.40
CA GLY A 67 -5.93 18.97 4.83
C GLY A 67 -5.51 17.57 4.40
N GLU A 68 -4.21 17.39 4.15
CA GLU A 68 -3.64 16.14 3.63
C GLU A 68 -3.03 15.26 4.73
N ASP A 69 -2.81 15.84 5.91
CA ASP A 69 -2.04 15.23 7.00
C ASP A 69 -2.91 14.31 7.86
N MET A 70 -2.38 13.13 8.20
CA MET A 70 -2.97 12.28 9.23
C MET A 70 -2.91 12.99 10.60
N PRO A 71 -4.02 13.07 11.36
CA PRO A 71 -4.01 13.74 12.66
C PRO A 71 -3.07 13.03 13.64
N THR A 72 -2.32 13.83 14.40
CA THR A 72 -1.36 13.35 15.41
C THR A 72 -1.94 13.26 16.83
N GLU A 73 -3.23 13.58 16.96
CA GLU A 73 -3.99 13.54 18.20
C GLU A 73 -5.22 12.66 17.99
N PRO A 74 -5.71 11.98 19.04
CA PRO A 74 -6.85 11.08 18.92
C PRO A 74 -8.11 11.88 18.55
N PRO A 75 -8.74 11.59 17.40
CA PRO A 75 -9.89 12.36 16.93
C PRO A 75 -11.16 12.06 17.73
N GLY A 76 -11.22 10.95 18.47
CA GLY A 76 -12.44 10.45 19.12
C GLY A 76 -13.26 9.53 18.23
N SER A 77 -14.13 8.71 18.82
CA SER A 77 -15.00 7.78 18.05
C SER A 77 -15.94 8.55 17.14
N PHE A 78 -16.34 7.94 16.01
CA PHE A 78 -17.27 8.51 15.01
C PHE A 78 -16.73 9.68 14.16
N HIS A 79 -15.48 10.11 14.36
CA HIS A 79 -14.83 11.14 13.54
C HIS A 79 -14.29 10.57 12.22
N CYS A 80 -13.74 11.43 11.36
CA CYS A 80 -13.09 11.01 10.12
C CYS A 80 -14.01 10.23 9.18
N GLY A 81 -15.32 10.46 9.31
CA GLY A 81 -16.35 9.73 8.58
C GLY A 81 -16.41 8.24 8.89
N THR A 82 -15.84 7.75 9.99
CA THR A 82 -15.78 6.32 10.36
C THR A 82 -16.14 6.09 11.84
N TRP A 83 -16.48 4.87 12.26
CA TRP A 83 -16.78 4.58 13.67
C TRP A 83 -15.52 4.49 14.50
N TYR A 84 -14.48 3.89 13.93
CA TYR A 84 -13.20 3.63 14.58
C TYR A 84 -12.04 4.29 13.80
N PRO A 85 -11.78 5.59 14.04
CA PRO A 85 -10.72 6.29 13.33
C PRO A 85 -9.33 5.73 13.59
N ILE A 86 -8.51 5.73 12.55
CA ILE A 86 -7.09 5.38 12.62
C ILE A 86 -6.29 6.68 12.49
N TRP A 87 -5.49 6.98 13.51
CA TRP A 87 -4.74 8.24 13.64
C TRP A 87 -3.28 7.97 13.95
N LEU A 88 -2.40 8.96 13.72
CA LEU A 88 -0.96 8.82 13.93
C LEU A 88 -0.60 9.12 15.38
N ASN A 89 -0.10 8.14 16.13
CA ASN A 89 0.45 8.38 17.46
C ASN A 89 1.95 8.70 17.37
N GLY A 90 2.24 9.96 17.08
CA GLY A 90 3.60 10.46 16.88
C GLY A 90 3.61 11.76 16.09
N SER A 91 4.73 12.03 15.43
CA SER A 91 4.92 13.23 14.59
C SER A 91 5.13 12.84 13.14
N LEU A 92 4.67 13.70 12.23
CA LEU A 92 4.94 13.60 10.80
C LEU A 92 6.40 13.98 10.48
N PRO A 93 6.98 13.46 9.39
CA PRO A 93 8.29 13.91 8.92
C PRO A 93 8.22 15.39 8.50
N THR A 94 9.30 16.13 8.74
CA THR A 94 9.32 17.59 8.53
C THR A 94 10.33 18.04 7.48
N ASN A 95 11.26 17.16 7.10
CA ASN A 95 12.26 17.45 6.09
C ASN A 95 11.93 16.76 4.77
N ILE A 96 12.05 17.46 3.65
CA ILE A 96 11.87 16.85 2.32
C ILE A 96 12.87 15.70 2.14
N GLY A 97 12.38 14.55 1.69
CA GLY A 97 13.11 13.30 1.54
C GLY A 97 13.14 12.42 2.79
N GLU A 98 12.68 12.93 3.93
CA GLU A 98 12.60 12.16 5.18
C GLU A 98 11.52 11.08 5.07
N GLU A 99 11.89 9.86 5.49
CA GLU A 99 11.00 8.71 5.58
C GLU A 99 11.06 8.19 7.01
N ILE A 100 9.91 8.09 7.66
CA ILE A 100 9.78 7.63 9.04
C ILE A 100 8.85 6.43 9.12
N VAL A 101 9.06 5.61 10.15
CA VAL A 101 8.11 4.57 10.55
C VAL A 101 7.20 5.17 11.62
N GLY A 102 5.95 5.48 11.25
CA GLY A 102 4.94 6.04 12.13
C GLY A 102 4.10 4.95 12.81
N ARG A 103 3.81 5.09 14.11
CA ARG A 103 2.84 4.22 14.80
C ARG A 103 1.44 4.80 14.65
N VAL A 104 0.53 4.06 14.05
CA VAL A 104 -0.89 4.41 14.00
C VAL A 104 -1.67 3.68 15.07
N CYS A 105 -2.75 4.29 15.53
CA CYS A 105 -3.62 3.81 16.59
C CYS A 105 -5.06 3.73 16.09
N LEU A 106 -5.73 2.63 16.39
CA LEU A 106 -7.17 2.47 16.23
C LEU A 106 -7.88 3.07 17.45
N GLN A 107 -8.70 4.08 17.23
CA GLN A 107 -9.59 4.65 18.23
C GLN A 107 -10.83 3.75 18.40
N SER A 108 -11.09 3.31 19.63
CA SER A 108 -12.31 2.60 20.03
C SER A 108 -13.25 3.51 20.82
N PHE A 109 -14.32 2.97 21.41
CA PHE A 109 -15.25 3.73 22.25
C PHE A 109 -14.65 4.17 23.59
N ASP A 110 -13.87 3.29 24.23
CA ASP A 110 -13.37 3.49 25.60
C ASP A 110 -11.83 3.68 25.65
N ASP A 111 -11.15 3.45 24.53
CA ASP A 111 -9.69 3.54 24.41
C ASP A 111 -9.31 4.30 23.13
N ASN A 112 -8.39 5.26 23.26
CA ASN A 112 -7.89 6.05 22.15
C ASN A 112 -6.85 5.33 21.27
N CYS A 113 -6.33 4.20 21.73
CA CYS A 113 -5.41 3.35 20.98
C CYS A 113 -5.59 1.89 21.39
N SER A 114 -6.76 1.32 21.10
CA SER A 114 -7.08 -0.07 21.45
C SER A 114 -6.18 -1.07 20.72
N GLU A 115 -5.81 -0.73 19.48
CA GLU A 115 -4.86 -1.48 18.66
C GLU A 115 -3.88 -0.52 17.99
N SER A 116 -2.66 -0.98 17.68
CA SER A 116 -1.67 -0.18 16.97
C SER A 116 -0.78 -1.01 16.07
N TRP A 117 -0.33 -0.39 14.99
CA TRP A 117 0.63 -0.95 14.04
C TRP A 117 1.51 0.16 13.46
N THR A 118 2.44 -0.19 12.59
CA THR A 118 3.36 0.75 11.98
C THR A 118 3.11 0.89 10.49
N ILE A 119 3.27 2.10 9.98
CA ILE A 119 3.25 2.45 8.55
C ILE A 119 4.50 3.27 8.22
N ASP A 120 4.91 3.26 6.95
CA ASP A 120 5.96 4.17 6.47
C ASP A 120 5.33 5.48 6.01
N ILE A 121 5.94 6.62 6.34
CA ILE A 121 5.48 7.95 5.96
C ILE A 121 6.66 8.70 5.36
N LYS A 122 6.50 9.20 4.14
CA LYS A 122 7.57 9.89 3.42
C LYS A 122 7.17 11.30 3.03
N TYR A 123 8.05 12.26 3.28
CA TYR A 123 7.88 13.63 2.84
C TYR A 123 8.52 13.85 1.47
N CYS A 124 7.68 14.04 0.45
CA CYS A 124 8.13 14.05 -0.93
C CYS A 124 8.58 15.44 -1.43
N PRO A 125 9.52 15.47 -2.39
CA PRO A 125 9.81 16.67 -3.16
C PRO A 125 8.53 17.16 -3.85
N GLY A 126 8.09 18.38 -3.53
CA GLY A 126 6.77 18.89 -3.91
C GLY A 126 5.87 19.23 -2.73
N ASN A 127 6.37 19.09 -1.49
CA ASN A 127 5.69 19.47 -0.25
C ASN A 127 4.38 18.72 0.00
N TYR A 128 4.40 17.40 -0.20
CA TYR A 128 3.28 16.51 0.15
C TYR A 128 3.79 15.23 0.81
N LEU A 129 2.95 14.61 1.63
CA LEU A 129 3.24 13.34 2.27
C LEU A 129 2.63 12.19 1.47
N VAL A 130 3.31 11.04 1.52
CA VAL A 130 2.76 9.75 1.12
C VAL A 130 2.84 8.77 2.27
N TYR A 131 1.83 7.92 2.37
CA TYR A 131 1.64 6.97 3.47
C TYR A 131 1.59 5.56 2.92
N ASN A 132 2.47 4.67 3.39
CA ASN A 132 2.43 3.25 3.07
C ASN A 132 1.39 2.58 3.96
N LEU A 133 0.12 2.72 3.58
CA LEU A 133 -1.01 2.23 4.37
C LEU A 133 -1.13 0.72 4.22
N VAL A 134 -1.70 0.08 5.24
CA VAL A 134 -2.03 -1.35 5.24
C VAL A 134 -3.52 -1.53 5.48
N THR A 135 -4.08 -2.65 5.02
CA THR A 135 -5.48 -3.00 5.31
C THR A 135 -5.78 -2.91 6.81
N SER A 136 -6.94 -2.36 7.14
CA SER A 136 -7.36 -2.29 8.53
C SER A 136 -7.87 -3.64 9.04
N ILE A 137 -7.69 -3.87 10.34
CA ILE A 137 -8.03 -5.14 11.01
C ILE A 137 -9.52 -5.20 11.37
N SER A 138 -10.18 -4.05 11.49
CA SER A 138 -11.58 -3.94 11.95
C SER A 138 -12.51 -3.36 10.89
N SER A 139 -13.72 -3.92 10.78
CA SER A 139 -14.80 -3.30 10.00
C SER A 139 -15.19 -1.94 10.59
N SER A 140 -15.65 -1.00 9.77
CA SER A 140 -15.98 0.38 10.16
C SER A 140 -14.79 1.17 10.74
N SER A 141 -13.56 0.85 10.34
CA SER A 141 -12.37 1.60 10.75
C SER A 141 -11.68 2.22 9.53
N GLY A 142 -11.22 3.45 9.66
CA GLY A 142 -10.65 4.18 8.52
C GLY A 142 -9.55 5.15 8.90
N TYR A 143 -8.54 5.25 8.04
CA TYR A 143 -7.46 6.23 8.17
C TYR A 143 -8.01 7.65 8.01
N CYS A 144 -7.72 8.44 9.04
CA CYS A 144 -8.12 9.83 9.12
C CYS A 144 -7.11 10.73 8.42
N PHE A 145 -7.58 11.76 7.72
CA PHE A 145 -6.72 12.73 7.05
C PHE A 145 -7.39 14.10 7.00
N GLY A 146 -6.65 15.14 7.37
CA GLY A 146 -7.15 16.50 7.49
C GLY A 146 -7.91 16.74 8.78
N THR A 147 -8.00 18.01 9.18
CA THR A 147 -8.65 18.42 10.43
C THR A 147 -9.93 19.20 10.19
N GLU A 148 -10.03 19.92 9.08
CA GLU A 148 -11.15 20.81 8.79
C GLU A 148 -12.26 20.08 8.03
N ALA A 149 -13.53 20.49 8.18
CA ALA A 149 -14.56 19.97 7.29
C ALA A 149 -14.29 20.51 5.88
N SER A 150 -14.29 19.64 4.87
CA SER A 150 -14.24 20.08 3.48
C SER A 150 -15.43 21.01 3.29
N ARG A 151 -15.17 22.32 3.15
CA ARG A 151 -16.23 23.25 2.80
C ARG A 151 -16.66 22.81 1.42
N ALA A 152 -17.87 22.28 1.29
CA ALA A 152 -18.52 22.07 0.00
C ALA A 152 -18.63 23.44 -0.69
N THR A 153 -17.52 23.88 -1.27
CA THR A 153 -17.53 24.85 -2.32
C THR A 153 -18.11 24.07 -3.47
N VAL A 154 -19.37 24.34 -3.74
CA VAL A 154 -19.92 24.13 -5.06
C VAL A 154 -19.07 25.00 -5.97
N GLU A 155 -17.90 24.52 -6.38
CA GLU A 155 -17.16 25.08 -7.50
C GLU A 155 -18.00 24.77 -8.72
N THR A 156 -18.94 25.67 -8.96
CA THR A 156 -19.45 25.93 -10.28
C THR A 156 -18.26 26.49 -11.06
N SER A 157 -17.35 25.61 -11.49
CA SER A 157 -16.37 25.90 -12.52
C SER A 157 -17.15 26.10 -13.80
N SER A 158 -17.69 27.31 -13.93
CA SER A 158 -18.37 27.84 -15.09
C SER A 158 -17.32 28.19 -16.13
N THR A 159 -16.58 27.18 -16.60
CA THR A 159 -16.15 27.21 -17.99
C THR A 159 -17.41 26.95 -18.81
N SER A 160 -18.05 28.05 -19.20
CA SER A 160 -19.14 28.05 -20.17
C SER A 160 -18.58 27.57 -21.52
N VAL A 161 -18.49 26.25 -21.68
CA VAL A 161 -18.56 25.64 -22.99
C VAL A 161 -19.94 25.97 -23.51
N VAL A 162 -20.00 26.82 -24.53
CA VAL A 162 -21.22 27.11 -25.28
C VAL A 162 -21.66 25.80 -25.93
N ILE A 163 -22.46 25.01 -25.22
CA ILE A 163 -23.23 23.93 -25.82
C ILE A 163 -24.41 24.59 -26.52
N ASN A 164 -24.41 24.53 -27.85
CA ASN A 164 -25.55 24.91 -28.66
C ASN A 164 -26.78 24.12 -28.18
N THR A 165 -27.70 24.82 -27.54
CA THR A 165 -28.94 24.29 -27.02
C THR A 165 -29.91 24.04 -28.16
N ASN A 166 -29.97 22.79 -28.62
CA ASN A 166 -31.20 22.24 -29.16
C ASN A 166 -31.53 20.97 -28.39
N ASN A 167 -32.61 21.07 -27.61
CA ASN A 167 -33.47 20.03 -27.05
C ASN A 167 -33.37 19.82 -25.52
N PRO A 168 -34.40 20.23 -24.74
CA PRO A 168 -34.49 19.94 -23.32
C PRO A 168 -35.14 18.58 -23.12
N THR A 169 -34.33 17.55 -22.88
CA THR A 169 -34.80 16.34 -22.19
C THR A 169 -34.13 16.30 -20.83
N ASN A 170 -34.96 16.30 -19.79
CA ASN A 170 -34.62 15.98 -18.42
C ASN A 170 -34.07 14.53 -18.40
N GLY A 171 -32.78 14.38 -18.70
CA GLY A 171 -32.15 13.10 -18.98
C GLY A 171 -31.56 12.51 -17.71
N THR A 172 -32.21 11.47 -17.18
CA THR A 172 -31.56 10.52 -16.28
C THR A 172 -30.31 10.00 -17.01
N VAL A 173 -29.13 10.24 -16.44
CA VAL A 173 -27.86 9.76 -16.98
C VAL A 173 -27.94 8.24 -17.17
N ASP A 174 -27.56 7.74 -18.34
CA ASP A 174 -27.58 6.29 -18.59
C ASP A 174 -26.57 5.60 -17.67
N PRO A 175 -26.98 4.65 -16.82
CA PRO A 175 -26.08 3.97 -15.88
C PRO A 175 -24.98 3.15 -16.56
N CYS A 176 -25.05 2.93 -17.87
CA CYS A 176 -23.95 2.37 -18.64
C CYS A 176 -22.76 3.34 -18.79
N ASN A 177 -22.96 4.64 -18.56
CA ASN A 177 -21.93 5.67 -18.69
C ASN A 177 -21.57 6.34 -17.36
N ASP A 178 -22.32 6.08 -16.29
CA ASP A 178 -22.11 6.64 -14.95
C ASP A 178 -22.38 5.57 -13.90
N PHE A 179 -21.30 4.98 -13.39
CA PHE A 179 -21.33 3.87 -12.43
C PHE A 179 -20.07 3.87 -11.56
N ASN A 180 -20.19 3.30 -10.37
CA ASN A 180 -19.09 3.01 -9.47
C ASN A 180 -18.50 1.62 -9.76
N LEU A 181 -17.23 1.39 -9.41
CA LEU A 181 -16.61 0.07 -9.54
C LEU A 181 -16.73 -0.74 -8.25
N VAL A 182 -17.19 -1.99 -8.37
CA VAL A 182 -17.10 -3.00 -7.31
C VAL A 182 -15.65 -3.45 -7.22
N GLN A 183 -15.04 -3.25 -6.06
CA GLN A 183 -13.65 -3.61 -5.80
C GLN A 183 -13.53 -5.07 -5.33
N TYR A 184 -12.34 -5.66 -5.48
CA TYR A 184 -12.01 -7.01 -4.99
C TYR A 184 -12.92 -8.14 -5.53
N PRO A 185 -13.13 -8.26 -6.86
CA PRO A 185 -13.97 -9.30 -7.44
C PRO A 185 -13.56 -10.72 -7.01
N ASN A 186 -12.26 -10.96 -6.86
CA ASN A 186 -11.69 -12.21 -6.32
C ASN A 186 -12.24 -12.60 -4.95
N ARG A 187 -12.34 -11.62 -4.04
CA ARG A 187 -12.80 -11.86 -2.67
C ARG A 187 -14.31 -12.02 -2.59
N ARG A 188 -15.05 -11.43 -3.54
CA ARG A 188 -16.52 -11.49 -3.67
C ARG A 188 -17.02 -12.71 -4.44
N ALA A 189 -16.12 -13.57 -4.89
CA ALA A 189 -16.42 -14.81 -5.60
C ALA A 189 -17.45 -15.69 -4.87
N ALA A 190 -18.54 -16.07 -5.54
CA ALA A 190 -19.63 -16.82 -4.91
C ALA A 190 -19.22 -18.18 -4.32
N THR A 191 -18.14 -18.77 -4.83
CA THR A 191 -17.59 -20.04 -4.35
C THR A 191 -16.40 -19.88 -3.40
N ARG A 192 -15.98 -18.65 -3.10
CA ARG A 192 -14.93 -18.39 -2.13
C ARG A 192 -15.52 -18.40 -0.73
N ILE A 193 -14.90 -19.16 0.17
CA ILE A 193 -15.27 -19.22 1.59
C ILE A 193 -14.31 -18.32 2.38
N LEU A 194 -14.83 -17.58 3.35
CA LEU A 194 -14.04 -16.77 4.26
C LEU A 194 -13.14 -17.65 5.15
N ASN A 195 -11.85 -17.33 5.18
CA ASN A 195 -10.88 -17.97 6.07
C ASN A 195 -10.86 -17.24 7.42
N PHE A 196 -11.52 -17.81 8.43
CA PHE A 196 -11.61 -17.21 9.76
C PHE A 196 -10.23 -17.09 10.42
N GLY A 197 -9.93 -15.90 10.93
CA GLY A 197 -8.69 -15.61 11.67
C GLY A 197 -7.50 -15.18 10.80
N GLU A 198 -7.61 -15.29 9.48
CA GLU A 198 -6.60 -14.80 8.53
C GLU A 198 -7.12 -13.64 7.66
N GLU A 199 -8.43 -13.58 7.43
CA GLU A 199 -9.05 -12.60 6.55
C GLU A 199 -10.19 -11.84 7.25
N THR A 200 -10.28 -10.53 6.99
CA THR A 200 -11.41 -9.69 7.37
C THR A 200 -12.62 -9.99 6.49
N ALA A 201 -13.83 -10.10 7.05
CA ALA A 201 -15.02 -10.41 6.27
C ALA A 201 -15.51 -9.19 5.46
N ILE A 202 -15.88 -9.40 4.20
CA ILE A 202 -16.56 -8.39 3.36
C ILE A 202 -17.81 -7.86 4.06
N SER A 203 -17.88 -6.53 4.15
CA SER A 203 -19.00 -5.79 4.71
C SER A 203 -19.36 -4.62 3.78
N ASP A 204 -20.49 -4.77 3.09
CA ASP A 204 -21.07 -3.79 2.16
C ASP A 204 -22.18 -2.97 2.83
N ASP A 205 -22.15 -2.87 4.16
CA ASP A 205 -22.90 -1.89 4.94
C ASP A 205 -22.39 -0.44 4.74
N PHE A 206 -21.40 -0.27 3.86
CA PHE A 206 -20.83 1.00 3.43
C PHE A 206 -20.99 1.27 1.92
N PHE A 207 -21.72 0.42 1.18
CA PHE A 207 -22.01 0.66 -0.24
C PHE A 207 -22.94 1.87 -0.37
N ASP A 208 -22.52 2.95 -1.03
CA ASP A 208 -23.44 4.03 -1.39
C ASP A 208 -24.54 3.47 -2.32
N ASN A 209 -25.76 3.99 -2.20
CA ASN A 209 -26.82 3.61 -3.12
C ASN A 209 -26.49 4.12 -4.53
N GLY A 210 -26.51 3.25 -5.53
CA GLY A 210 -26.30 3.67 -6.91
C GLY A 210 -25.92 2.55 -7.86
N TRP A 211 -25.49 2.93 -9.06
CA TRP A 211 -25.11 1.98 -10.10
C TRP A 211 -23.66 1.53 -9.94
N TYR A 212 -23.46 0.22 -10.00
CA TYR A 212 -22.17 -0.42 -9.85
C TYR A 212 -21.88 -1.39 -10.99
N ARG A 213 -20.60 -1.44 -11.38
CA ARG A 213 -20.04 -2.41 -12.32
C ARG A 213 -18.91 -3.18 -11.67
N VAL A 214 -18.84 -4.49 -11.90
CA VAL A 214 -17.67 -5.27 -11.54
C VAL A 214 -16.56 -5.04 -12.57
N GLU A 215 -15.37 -4.67 -12.11
CA GLU A 215 -14.23 -4.35 -12.99
C GLU A 215 -13.87 -5.53 -13.92
N LYS A 216 -13.98 -6.76 -13.40
CA LYS A 216 -13.61 -7.99 -14.13
C LYS A 216 -14.82 -8.63 -14.81
N SER A 217 -14.86 -8.56 -16.14
CA SER A 217 -15.98 -9.06 -16.97
C SER A 217 -16.27 -10.55 -16.81
N THR A 218 -15.25 -11.39 -16.54
CA THR A 218 -15.50 -12.83 -16.28
C THR A 218 -16.23 -13.07 -14.96
N CYS A 219 -16.08 -12.16 -13.99
CA CYS A 219 -16.63 -12.27 -12.64
C CYS A 219 -17.93 -11.48 -12.46
N GLU A 220 -18.39 -10.74 -13.47
CA GLU A 220 -19.39 -9.67 -13.28
C GLU A 220 -20.81 -10.11 -12.93
N LYS A 221 -21.13 -11.40 -13.09
CA LYS A 221 -22.48 -11.93 -12.90
C LYS A 221 -22.73 -12.26 -11.44
N MET A 222 -23.75 -11.67 -10.84
CA MET A 222 -24.22 -12.13 -9.54
C MET A 222 -24.75 -13.57 -9.63
N PRO A 223 -24.48 -14.42 -8.62
CA PRO A 223 -25.01 -15.78 -8.60
C PRO A 223 -26.54 -15.75 -8.47
N THR A 224 -27.22 -16.50 -9.33
CA THR A 224 -28.68 -16.67 -9.30
C THR A 224 -29.14 -17.82 -8.39
N SER A 225 -28.20 -18.44 -7.69
CA SER A 225 -28.41 -19.51 -6.72
C SER A 225 -27.75 -19.14 -5.41
N ALA A 226 -28.47 -19.35 -4.31
CA ALA A 226 -28.01 -19.05 -2.96
C ALA A 226 -26.62 -19.67 -2.66
N PRO A 227 -25.58 -18.85 -2.42
CA PRO A 227 -24.30 -19.30 -1.89
C PRO A 227 -24.48 -19.93 -0.49
N GLY A 228 -23.50 -20.66 0.03
CA GLY A 228 -23.55 -21.08 1.45
C GLY A 228 -23.30 -19.90 2.39
N PRO A 229 -23.57 -20.00 3.71
CA PRO A 229 -23.05 -19.00 4.65
C PRO A 229 -21.52 -18.92 4.54
N PHE A 230 -20.94 -17.78 4.91
CA PHE A 230 -19.49 -17.53 4.84
C PHE A 230 -18.88 -17.46 3.42
N HIS A 231 -19.71 -17.53 2.38
CA HIS A 231 -19.24 -17.40 1.00
C HIS A 231 -19.07 -15.92 0.59
N CYS A 232 -18.51 -15.69 -0.60
CA CYS A 232 -18.27 -14.34 -1.14
C CYS A 232 -17.38 -13.50 -0.21
N GLY A 233 -16.55 -14.18 0.60
CA GLY A 233 -15.69 -13.55 1.60
C GLY A 233 -16.43 -12.82 2.71
N THR A 234 -17.72 -13.06 2.92
CA THR A 234 -18.58 -12.35 3.91
C THR A 234 -19.30 -13.33 4.84
N TRP A 235 -19.89 -12.90 5.96
CA TRP A 235 -20.70 -13.78 6.82
C TRP A 235 -22.11 -13.99 6.26
N TYR A 236 -22.67 -12.93 5.67
CA TYR A 236 -24.04 -12.88 5.14
C TYR A 236 -24.05 -12.56 3.63
N PRO A 237 -23.87 -13.58 2.78
CA PRO A 237 -23.84 -13.41 1.33
C PRO A 237 -25.13 -12.81 0.78
N ILE A 238 -25.00 -11.82 -0.10
CA ILE A 238 -26.11 -11.22 -0.85
C ILE A 238 -26.03 -11.70 -2.29
N TRP A 239 -27.10 -12.32 -2.76
CA TRP A 239 -27.17 -12.96 -4.07
C TRP A 239 -28.46 -12.57 -4.81
N LEU A 240 -28.49 -12.82 -6.12
CA LEU A 240 -29.62 -12.46 -6.96
C LEU A 240 -30.66 -13.58 -6.96
N ASN A 241 -31.81 -13.40 -6.32
CA ASN A 241 -32.92 -14.34 -6.40
C ASN A 241 -33.80 -14.03 -7.61
N GLY A 242 -33.27 -14.30 -8.79
CA GLY A 242 -33.87 -13.85 -10.03
C GLY A 242 -33.10 -14.30 -11.26
N GLN A 243 -33.28 -13.58 -12.36
CA GLN A 243 -32.58 -13.80 -13.62
C GLN A 243 -31.84 -12.51 -14.01
N LEU A 244 -30.75 -12.63 -14.78
CA LEU A 244 -30.04 -11.48 -15.36
C LEU A 244 -30.69 -11.07 -16.70
N PRO A 245 -30.58 -9.79 -17.11
CA PRO A 245 -31.02 -9.37 -18.43
C PRO A 245 -30.24 -10.11 -19.52
N THR A 246 -30.89 -10.36 -20.66
CA THR A 246 -30.31 -11.18 -21.75
C THR A 246 -30.13 -10.41 -23.04
N ALA A 247 -30.87 -9.30 -23.22
CA ALA A 247 -30.73 -8.42 -24.38
C ALA A 247 -29.91 -7.17 -24.05
N LYS A 248 -29.10 -6.71 -25.00
CA LYS A 248 -28.35 -5.44 -24.87
C LYS A 248 -29.31 -4.26 -24.72
N GLY A 249 -28.99 -3.35 -23.81
CA GLY A 249 -29.81 -2.22 -23.42
C GLY A 249 -30.98 -2.56 -22.49
N GLU A 250 -31.25 -3.85 -22.24
CA GLU A 250 -32.35 -4.29 -21.38
C GLU A 250 -32.04 -3.96 -19.91
N GLN A 251 -32.97 -3.24 -19.27
CA GLN A 251 -32.99 -3.01 -17.83
C GLN A 251 -34.17 -3.76 -17.23
N ILE A 252 -33.89 -4.60 -16.24
CA ILE A 252 -34.88 -5.39 -15.52
C ILE A 252 -34.82 -5.10 -14.02
N ARG A 253 -35.92 -5.35 -13.33
CA ARG A 253 -36.00 -5.32 -11.87
C ARG A 253 -36.08 -6.74 -11.33
N GLN A 254 -35.25 -7.04 -10.34
CA GLN A 254 -35.11 -8.37 -9.73
C GLN A 254 -35.03 -8.25 -8.21
N THR A 255 -35.06 -9.38 -7.52
CA THR A 255 -34.96 -9.43 -6.05
C THR A 255 -33.58 -9.89 -5.63
N MET A 256 -32.95 -9.15 -4.74
CA MET A 256 -31.77 -9.58 -3.99
C MET A 256 -32.18 -10.28 -2.71
N CYS A 257 -31.38 -11.25 -2.30
CA CYS A 257 -31.59 -12.02 -1.10
C CYS A 257 -30.30 -12.05 -0.28
N MET A 258 -30.40 -11.68 0.99
CA MET A 258 -29.32 -11.86 1.94
C MET A 258 -29.50 -13.18 2.69
N GLN A 259 -28.48 -14.01 2.64
CA GLN A 259 -28.44 -15.28 3.33
C GLN A 259 -28.00 -15.13 4.79
N SER A 260 -28.66 -15.87 5.69
CA SER A 260 -28.23 -16.08 7.07
C SER A 260 -27.70 -17.51 7.28
N PHE A 261 -27.33 -17.85 8.51
CA PHE A 261 -26.87 -19.21 8.84
C PHE A 261 -27.95 -20.28 8.66
N THR A 262 -29.22 -19.90 8.71
CA THR A 262 -30.35 -20.84 8.73
C THR A 262 -31.33 -20.62 7.60
N HIS A 263 -31.32 -19.44 6.95
CA HIS A 263 -32.25 -19.08 5.89
C HIS A 263 -31.50 -18.58 4.67
N LYS A 264 -31.82 -19.11 3.49
CA LYS A 264 -31.20 -18.71 2.22
C LYS A 264 -31.55 -17.29 1.76
N CYS A 265 -32.64 -16.74 2.28
CA CYS A 265 -33.09 -15.38 2.04
C CYS A 265 -33.81 -14.88 3.30
N LEU A 266 -33.05 -14.36 4.25
CA LEU A 266 -33.61 -13.80 5.49
C LEU A 266 -34.19 -12.41 5.24
N TYR A 267 -33.47 -11.60 4.46
CA TYR A 267 -33.91 -10.28 4.02
C TYR A 267 -33.83 -10.20 2.50
N SER A 268 -34.73 -9.42 1.92
CA SER A 268 -34.79 -9.20 0.47
C SER A 268 -35.21 -7.80 0.12
N TRP A 269 -34.70 -7.30 -1.00
CA TRP A 269 -35.06 -6.02 -1.57
C TRP A 269 -34.92 -6.07 -3.09
N ASP A 270 -35.44 -5.06 -3.76
CA ASP A 270 -35.38 -4.99 -5.21
C ASP A 270 -34.07 -4.36 -5.69
N VAL A 271 -33.61 -4.81 -6.86
CA VAL A 271 -32.47 -4.27 -7.59
C VAL A 271 -32.85 -4.04 -9.04
N ASP A 272 -32.39 -2.94 -9.62
CA ASP A 272 -32.43 -2.75 -11.08
C ASP A 272 -31.09 -3.20 -11.69
N ILE A 273 -31.15 -3.94 -12.80
CA ILE A 273 -29.98 -4.51 -13.47
C ILE A 273 -30.10 -4.20 -14.95
N LYS A 274 -29.04 -3.66 -15.56
CA LYS A 274 -28.99 -3.38 -17.00
C LYS A 274 -27.82 -4.09 -17.66
N LEU A 275 -28.07 -4.72 -18.81
CA LEU A 275 -27.01 -5.24 -19.69
C LEU A 275 -26.65 -4.15 -20.71
N CYS A 276 -25.45 -3.60 -20.60
CA CYS A 276 -24.97 -2.52 -21.46
C CYS A 276 -24.51 -3.03 -22.83
N ASP A 277 -24.48 -2.14 -23.83
CA ASP A 277 -24.11 -2.50 -25.21
C ASP A 277 -22.69 -3.08 -25.33
N GLY A 278 -21.81 -2.72 -24.38
CA GLY A 278 -20.45 -3.24 -24.25
C GLY A 278 -20.32 -4.62 -23.59
N ASP A 279 -21.40 -5.38 -23.46
CA ASP A 279 -21.43 -6.73 -22.87
C ASP A 279 -20.96 -6.76 -21.40
N TYR A 280 -21.45 -5.82 -20.59
CA TYR A 280 -21.26 -5.83 -19.14
C TYR A 280 -22.54 -5.44 -18.42
N PHE A 281 -22.65 -5.91 -17.17
CA PHE A 281 -23.79 -5.61 -16.31
C PHE A 281 -23.49 -4.41 -15.41
N VAL A 282 -24.50 -3.56 -15.22
CA VAL A 282 -24.55 -2.59 -14.14
C VAL A 282 -25.73 -2.91 -13.22
N TYR A 283 -25.49 -2.79 -11.91
CA TYR A 283 -26.44 -3.13 -10.86
C TYR A 283 -26.71 -1.90 -10.01
N ASN A 284 -27.97 -1.55 -9.80
CA ASN A 284 -28.36 -0.49 -8.87
C ASN A 284 -28.36 -1.05 -7.44
N LEU A 285 -27.18 -1.12 -6.84
CA LEU A 285 -26.96 -1.69 -5.51
C LEU A 285 -27.34 -0.69 -4.43
N THR A 286 -27.82 -1.23 -3.32
CA THR A 286 -28.13 -0.45 -2.13
C THR A 286 -27.17 -0.80 -1.01
N THR A 287 -27.02 0.09 -0.04
CA THR A 287 -26.34 -0.29 1.21
C THR A 287 -27.06 -1.47 1.85
N SER A 288 -26.29 -2.39 2.41
CA SER A 288 -26.85 -3.33 3.38
C SER A 288 -26.94 -2.66 4.74
N THR A 289 -27.98 -2.92 5.52
CA THR A 289 -28.04 -2.46 6.92
C THR A 289 -27.51 -3.51 7.90
N THR A 290 -26.99 -4.62 7.39
CA THR A 290 -26.48 -5.73 8.19
C THR A 290 -24.96 -5.77 8.08
N PRO A 291 -24.23 -5.59 9.20
CA PRO A 291 -22.78 -5.74 9.20
C PRO A 291 -22.35 -7.12 8.73
N LEU A 292 -21.17 -7.20 8.12
CA LEU A 292 -20.58 -8.43 7.59
C LEU A 292 -21.47 -9.11 6.54
N SER A 293 -22.21 -8.32 5.76
CA SER A 293 -22.94 -8.80 4.58
C SER A 293 -22.29 -8.28 3.30
N GLY A 294 -22.37 -9.02 2.21
CA GLY A 294 -21.61 -8.66 1.00
C GLY A 294 -22.21 -9.20 -0.29
N TYR A 295 -22.18 -8.37 -1.33
CA TYR A 295 -22.62 -8.71 -2.68
C TYR A 295 -21.68 -9.71 -3.34
N CYS A 296 -22.25 -10.83 -3.74
CA CYS A 296 -21.56 -11.91 -4.41
C CYS A 296 -21.48 -11.69 -5.92
N PHE A 297 -20.35 -12.07 -6.52
CA PHE A 297 -20.14 -11.99 -7.95
C PHE A 297 -19.32 -13.18 -8.44
N GLY A 298 -19.66 -13.74 -9.60
CA GLY A 298 -18.93 -14.79 -10.28
C GLY A 298 -18.64 -16.04 -9.43
N THR A 299 -17.77 -16.91 -9.92
CA THR A 299 -17.15 -17.99 -9.13
C THR A 299 -15.67 -17.67 -8.91
N LEU A 300 -15.03 -18.32 -7.94
CA LEU A 300 -13.62 -18.06 -7.67
C LEU A 300 -12.74 -18.32 -8.89
N GLU A 301 -13.05 -19.32 -9.71
CA GLU A 301 -12.36 -19.59 -10.97
C GLU A 301 -12.53 -18.42 -11.98
N MET A 302 -13.74 -17.89 -12.10
CA MET A 302 -14.02 -16.76 -12.99
C MET A 302 -13.39 -15.46 -12.49
N CYS A 303 -13.33 -15.30 -11.17
CA CYS A 303 -12.82 -14.10 -10.54
C CYS A 303 -11.30 -14.14 -10.39
N ALA A 304 -10.68 -15.32 -10.26
CA ALA A 304 -9.24 -15.54 -10.09
C ALA A 304 -8.42 -14.77 -11.12
N GLU A 305 -7.51 -13.92 -10.64
CA GLU A 305 -6.38 -13.50 -11.46
C GLU A 305 -5.60 -14.77 -11.81
N LYS A 306 -5.34 -15.00 -13.11
CA LYS A 306 -4.50 -16.13 -13.50
C LYS A 306 -3.13 -15.88 -12.88
N GLY A 307 -2.84 -16.58 -11.78
CA GLY A 307 -1.47 -16.78 -11.35
C GLY A 307 -0.72 -17.44 -12.50
N GLU A 308 0.47 -16.93 -12.79
CA GLU A 308 1.47 -17.71 -13.53
C GLU A 308 1.74 -18.97 -12.71
N ASP A 309 1.15 -20.09 -13.13
CA ASP A 309 1.32 -21.39 -12.49
C ASP A 309 2.69 -21.97 -12.90
N GLU A 310 3.46 -22.42 -11.92
CA GLU A 310 4.73 -23.12 -12.13
C GLU A 310 4.48 -24.46 -12.85
N SER A 311 4.61 -24.47 -14.18
CA SER A 311 5.02 -25.67 -14.92
C SER A 311 5.65 -25.31 -16.27
N GLU A 312 6.68 -26.07 -16.63
CA GLU A 312 7.69 -25.90 -17.68
C GLU A 312 7.31 -25.18 -19.01
N PRO A 313 8.31 -24.56 -19.69
CA PRO A 313 8.11 -23.51 -20.68
C PRO A 313 7.76 -24.06 -22.07
N PRO A 314 6.79 -23.46 -22.78
CA PRO A 314 6.79 -23.54 -24.22
C PRO A 314 6.62 -22.17 -24.90
N LYS A 315 7.72 -21.78 -25.55
CA LYS A 315 7.83 -21.12 -26.86
C LYS A 315 7.01 -19.84 -27.08
N GLU A 316 7.74 -18.76 -26.85
CA GLU A 316 7.61 -17.40 -27.38
C GLU A 316 7.03 -17.32 -28.81
N ASN A 317 6.03 -16.44 -28.98
CA ASN A 317 5.89 -15.54 -30.12
C ASN A 317 4.81 -14.47 -29.82
N SER A 318 5.23 -13.37 -29.19
CA SER A 318 4.54 -12.06 -29.25
C SER A 318 5.58 -10.94 -29.13
N GLU A 319 6.33 -10.74 -30.22
CA GLU A 319 7.55 -9.93 -30.28
C GLU A 319 7.39 -8.41 -30.13
N ASN A 320 6.18 -7.84 -30.00
CA ASN A 320 6.02 -6.38 -30.19
C ASN A 320 5.44 -5.56 -29.02
N GLU A 321 5.03 -6.14 -27.89
CA GLU A 321 4.63 -5.34 -26.70
C GLU A 321 5.47 -5.60 -25.44
N LYS A 322 6.15 -6.75 -25.32
CA LYS A 322 7.21 -6.95 -24.28
C LYS A 322 8.51 -6.20 -24.59
N LYS A 323 8.67 -5.69 -25.82
CA LYS A 323 9.93 -5.11 -26.29
C LYS A 323 10.23 -3.74 -25.69
N GLU A 324 9.29 -3.08 -25.02
CA GLU A 324 9.51 -1.79 -24.36
C GLU A 324 9.75 -1.92 -22.85
N GLN A 325 9.17 -2.92 -22.19
CA GLN A 325 9.30 -3.10 -20.73
C GLN A 325 10.41 -4.10 -20.35
N THR A 326 10.73 -5.09 -21.19
CA THR A 326 11.86 -6.02 -20.98
C THR A 326 13.20 -5.42 -21.44
N THR A 327 13.19 -4.54 -22.45
CA THR A 327 14.39 -3.77 -22.83
C THR A 327 14.81 -2.81 -21.74
N GLY A 328 13.87 -2.17 -21.02
CA GLY A 328 14.19 -1.35 -19.85
C GLY A 328 14.98 -2.11 -18.79
N HIS A 329 14.49 -3.28 -18.37
CA HIS A 329 15.17 -4.11 -17.35
C HIS A 329 16.51 -4.67 -17.84
N ALA A 330 16.61 -5.11 -19.11
CA ALA A 330 17.86 -5.62 -19.68
C ALA A 330 18.90 -4.51 -19.90
N ILE A 331 18.48 -3.31 -20.32
CA ILE A 331 19.34 -2.13 -20.45
C ILE A 331 19.84 -1.69 -19.07
N ILE A 332 18.96 -1.67 -18.06
CA ILE A 332 19.34 -1.35 -16.67
C ILE A 332 20.34 -2.40 -16.13
N ALA A 333 20.11 -3.70 -16.35
CA ALA A 333 21.06 -4.74 -15.95
C ALA A 333 22.41 -4.62 -16.68
N LEU A 334 22.42 -4.29 -17.98
CA LEU A 334 23.65 -4.05 -18.74
C LEU A 334 24.38 -2.79 -18.24
N ILE A 335 23.66 -1.72 -17.91
CA ILE A 335 24.24 -0.50 -17.32
C ILE A 335 24.85 -0.80 -15.95
N VAL A 336 24.17 -1.60 -15.12
CA VAL A 336 24.68 -2.03 -13.81
C VAL A 336 25.96 -2.85 -13.97
N VAL A 337 25.98 -3.83 -14.88
CA VAL A 337 27.17 -4.66 -15.12
C VAL A 337 28.31 -3.84 -15.72
N LEU A 338 28.04 -2.96 -16.68
CA LEU A 338 29.04 -2.06 -17.25
C LEU A 338 29.62 -1.11 -16.20
N SER A 339 28.78 -0.57 -15.32
CA SER A 339 29.22 0.28 -14.22
C SER A 339 30.12 -0.47 -13.22
N ALA A 340 29.77 -1.71 -12.88
CA ALA A 340 30.59 -2.57 -12.01
C ALA A 340 31.93 -2.91 -12.66
N VAL A 341 31.95 -3.23 -13.96
CA VAL A 341 33.18 -3.50 -14.71
C VAL A 341 34.07 -2.26 -14.79
N ILE A 342 33.50 -1.07 -15.02
CA ILE A 342 34.25 0.19 -15.02
C ILE A 342 34.87 0.43 -13.65
N VAL A 343 34.12 0.22 -12.55
CA VAL A 343 34.65 0.34 -11.18
C VAL A 343 35.79 -0.64 -10.94
N ILE A 344 35.65 -1.90 -11.34
CA ILE A 344 36.70 -2.93 -11.19
C ILE A 344 37.94 -2.57 -12.00
N LEU A 345 37.80 -2.14 -13.25
CA LEU A 345 38.91 -1.71 -14.11
C LEU A 345 39.61 -0.46 -13.53
N SER A 346 38.85 0.47 -12.97
CA SER A 346 39.37 1.65 -12.28
C SER A 346 40.23 1.25 -11.07
N ILE A 347 39.75 0.28 -10.26
CA ILE A 347 40.49 -0.27 -9.11
C ILE A 347 41.77 -0.98 -9.59
N LEU A 348 41.67 -1.81 -10.63
CA LEU A 348 42.83 -2.52 -11.20
C LEU A 348 43.89 -1.56 -11.76
N LEU A 349 43.47 -0.47 -12.42
CA LEU A 349 44.37 0.59 -12.88
C LEU A 349 45.04 1.32 -11.72
N VAL A 350 44.32 1.62 -10.63
CA VAL A 350 44.91 2.20 -9.42
C VAL A 350 45.95 1.26 -8.81
N VAL A 351 45.65 -0.04 -8.72
CA VAL A 351 46.59 -1.06 -8.23
C VAL A 351 47.81 -1.18 -9.14
N TYR A 352 47.61 -1.14 -10.46
CA TYR A 352 48.68 -1.18 -11.46
C TYR A 352 49.60 0.05 -11.36
N CYS A 353 49.04 1.26 -11.28
CA CYS A 353 49.82 2.49 -11.08
C CYS A 353 50.60 2.49 -9.77
N ARG A 354 50.03 1.92 -8.68
CA ARG A 354 50.74 1.75 -7.40
C ARG A 354 51.91 0.76 -7.52
N ARG A 355 51.80 -0.28 -8.35
CA ARG A 355 52.89 -1.23 -8.62
C ARG A 355 53.97 -0.65 -9.54
N SER A 356 53.58 0.11 -10.56
CA SER A 356 54.50 0.79 -11.49
C SER A 356 55.38 1.83 -10.78
N LYS A 357 54.80 2.67 -9.90
CA LYS A 357 55.58 3.60 -9.05
C LYS A 357 56.57 2.91 -8.11
N ARG A 358 56.31 1.65 -7.72
CA ARG A 358 57.22 0.84 -6.89
C ARG A 358 58.36 0.22 -7.71
N SER A 359 58.23 0.17 -9.03
CA SER A 359 59.27 -0.32 -9.95
C SER A 359 60.29 0.76 -10.31
N GLU A 360 59.86 2.03 -10.42
CA GLU A 360 60.78 3.16 -10.68
C GLU A 360 61.73 3.44 -9.50
N THR A 361 61.35 3.08 -8.27
CA THR A 361 62.24 3.21 -7.10
C THR A 361 63.31 2.11 -7.00
N ASN A 362 63.27 1.08 -7.86
CA ASN A 362 64.19 -0.07 -7.81
C ASN A 362 65.01 -0.27 -9.11
N GLY A 363 65.06 0.71 -10.01
CA GLY A 363 65.78 0.61 -11.29
C GLY A 363 66.85 1.70 -11.49
N THR A 364 68.12 1.27 -11.45
CA THR A 364 69.33 1.96 -11.94
C THR A 364 69.93 3.10 -11.11
N GLY A 365 70.82 2.73 -10.18
CA GLY A 365 71.94 3.57 -9.78
C GLY A 365 73.09 3.44 -10.80
N ILE A 366 73.46 4.55 -11.42
CA ILE A 366 74.74 4.75 -12.12
C ILE A 366 75.44 5.90 -11.38
N PRO A 367 76.69 5.74 -10.89
CA PRO A 367 77.36 6.81 -10.16
C PRO A 367 78.02 7.78 -11.15
N PHE A 368 77.60 9.05 -11.13
CA PHE A 368 78.40 10.14 -11.67
C PHE A 368 79.20 10.79 -10.53
N SER A 369 80.52 10.71 -10.68
CA SER A 369 81.55 11.41 -9.92
C SER A 369 81.42 12.93 -10.09
N GLY A 370 81.55 13.70 -9.01
CA GLY A 370 81.85 15.14 -9.14
C GLY A 370 81.47 16.05 -7.97
N LYS A 371 82.49 16.39 -7.18
CA LYS A 371 82.73 17.66 -6.46
C LYS A 371 81.90 18.03 -5.21
N THR A 372 82.64 17.95 -4.10
CA THR A 372 82.58 18.69 -2.83
C THR A 372 82.37 20.21 -2.95
N ILE A 373 81.51 20.76 -2.08
CA ILE A 373 81.74 22.00 -1.31
C ILE A 373 81.18 21.82 0.11
N LYS A 374 82.00 22.17 1.12
CA LYS A 374 81.74 22.11 2.57
C LYS A 374 81.05 23.40 3.06
N THR A 375 80.27 23.30 4.14
CA THR A 375 80.22 24.12 5.40
C THR A 375 78.87 23.86 6.09
N GLY A 376 78.70 23.66 7.40
CA GLY A 376 79.58 23.63 8.57
C GLY A 376 78.78 23.25 9.85
N ASN A 377 79.50 22.66 10.80
CA ASN A 377 79.39 22.74 12.28
C ASN A 377 78.08 22.39 13.05
N SER A 378 77.97 21.11 13.47
CA SER A 378 78.00 20.54 14.86
C SER A 378 77.14 21.11 16.03
N PRO A 379 76.91 20.38 17.17
CA PRO A 379 76.51 18.96 17.44
C PRO A 379 75.50 18.88 18.66
N PRO A 380 75.37 17.81 19.50
CA PRO A 380 75.11 16.37 19.29
C PRO A 380 74.05 15.67 20.22
N LEU A 381 73.73 14.40 19.88
CA LEU A 381 73.53 13.18 20.72
C LEU A 381 72.35 13.04 21.72
N TYR A 382 71.51 12.01 21.53
CA TYR A 382 71.64 10.72 22.26
C TYR A 382 70.80 9.59 21.62
N LYS A 383 71.34 8.37 21.67
CA LYS A 383 70.84 7.10 21.10
C LYS A 383 69.84 6.38 22.02
N ARG A 384 68.91 5.59 21.46
CA ARG A 384 68.83 4.12 21.72
C ARG A 384 67.95 3.37 20.72
N ASP A 385 68.46 2.19 20.37
CA ASP A 385 68.04 1.25 19.31
C ASP A 385 66.86 0.32 19.73
N PRO A 386 66.29 -0.43 18.76
CA PRO A 386 65.00 -1.11 18.78
C PRO A 386 65.10 -2.60 19.10
N SER A 387 63.96 -3.28 19.31
CA SER A 387 63.86 -4.71 19.00
C SER A 387 62.42 -5.22 18.87
N TYR A 388 62.24 -5.98 17.79
CA TYR A 388 61.34 -7.11 17.57
C TYR A 388 59.90 -6.92 17.11
N ALA A 389 59.61 -7.69 16.06
CA ALA A 389 58.45 -7.68 15.19
C ALA A 389 57.78 -9.06 15.14
N ASN A 390 56.51 -9.05 14.71
CA ASN A 390 55.69 -10.14 14.17
C ASN A 390 55.18 -11.18 15.20
N PHE A 391 53.98 -11.79 15.08
CA PHE A 391 53.35 -12.42 13.92
C PHE A 391 51.83 -12.70 14.19
N LEU A 392 51.01 -12.84 13.14
CA LEU A 392 49.54 -13.12 13.16
C LEU A 392 49.20 -14.63 13.22
N SER A 393 48.03 -15.01 13.78
CA SER A 393 47.00 -15.96 13.22
C SER A 393 46.31 -16.92 14.22
N ARG A 394 44.96 -16.80 14.31
CA ARG A 394 43.83 -17.81 14.43
C ARG A 394 43.95 -18.95 15.47
N THR A 395 42.91 -19.28 16.26
CA THR A 395 41.73 -20.12 15.89
C THR A 395 40.52 -20.00 16.86
N CYS A 396 39.36 -20.55 16.43
CA CYS A 396 38.00 -20.44 16.99
C CYS A 396 37.61 -21.48 18.08
N TYR A 397 36.43 -21.23 18.69
CA TYR A 397 35.50 -22.05 19.51
C TYR A 397 35.73 -22.18 21.02
N ASP A 398 34.86 -21.49 21.80
CA ASP A 398 33.98 -22.11 22.80
C ASP A 398 32.77 -21.20 23.17
N ASN A 399 31.72 -21.86 23.65
CA ASN A 399 30.27 -21.55 23.72
C ASN A 399 29.72 -20.25 24.39
N PRO A 400 28.43 -19.92 24.14
CA PRO A 400 27.78 -18.63 24.46
C PRO A 400 27.14 -18.53 25.87
N PRO A 401 26.87 -17.31 26.39
CA PRO A 401 26.17 -17.13 27.66
C PRO A 401 24.64 -17.19 27.51
N GLN A 402 24.03 -17.97 28.40
CA GLN A 402 22.59 -18.07 28.63
C GLN A 402 22.04 -16.74 29.18
N TYR A 403 20.98 -16.22 28.57
CA TYR A 403 20.13 -15.19 29.18
C TYR A 403 18.75 -15.78 29.48
N LEU A 404 18.38 -15.65 30.74
CA LEU A 404 17.18 -16.17 31.39
C LEU A 404 15.92 -15.50 30.86
N SER A 405 15.03 -16.29 30.27
CA SER A 405 13.62 -15.98 30.07
C SER A 405 12.91 -15.92 31.43
N ARG A 406 12.31 -14.78 31.77
CA ARG A 406 11.30 -14.67 32.83
C ARG A 406 9.93 -14.78 32.20
N GLU A 407 9.23 -15.87 32.47
CA GLU A 407 7.78 -15.99 32.28
C GLU A 407 7.04 -15.16 33.35
N PRO A 408 5.92 -14.51 33.01
CA PRO A 408 4.99 -14.00 34.01
C PRO A 408 4.06 -15.11 34.50
N SER A 409 4.01 -15.24 35.82
CA SER A 409 3.18 -16.15 36.61
C SER A 409 1.68 -15.94 36.37
N VAL A 410 1.00 -17.04 36.04
CA VAL A 410 -0.45 -17.20 36.08
C VAL A 410 -0.92 -17.15 37.53
N ALA A 411 -1.71 -16.14 37.88
CA ALA A 411 -2.47 -16.09 39.13
C ALA A 411 -3.94 -16.37 38.82
N SER A 412 -4.43 -17.51 39.30
CA SER A 412 -5.86 -17.82 39.41
C SER A 412 -6.54 -16.79 40.30
N ILE A 413 -7.56 -16.10 39.75
CA ILE A 413 -8.58 -15.42 40.55
C ILE A 413 -9.92 -16.02 40.16
N GLY A 414 -10.59 -16.56 41.18
CA GLY A 414 -11.86 -17.23 41.07
C GLY A 414 -13.00 -16.29 40.65
N SER A 415 -13.92 -16.90 39.93
CA SER A 415 -15.28 -16.48 39.67
C SER A 415 -15.99 -15.93 40.92
N VAL A 416 -16.38 -14.65 40.85
CA VAL A 416 -17.50 -14.10 41.63
C VAL A 416 -18.37 -13.31 40.65
N VAL A 417 -19.52 -13.90 40.32
CA VAL A 417 -20.63 -13.26 39.61
C VAL A 417 -21.42 -12.43 40.64
N PRO A 418 -21.67 -11.14 40.42
CA PRO A 418 -22.79 -10.45 41.02
C PRO A 418 -23.90 -10.28 39.99
N ASP A 419 -25.05 -10.91 40.29
CA ASP A 419 -26.34 -10.67 39.67
C ASP A 419 -26.62 -9.16 39.53
N ARG A 420 -26.80 -8.68 38.29
CA ARG A 420 -27.56 -7.44 38.04
C ARG A 420 -28.84 -7.77 37.30
N LYS A 421 -29.92 -7.68 38.07
CA LYS A 421 -31.30 -7.64 37.62
C LYS A 421 -31.47 -6.57 36.55
N LEU A 422 -32.00 -6.99 35.41
CA LEU A 422 -32.74 -6.13 34.49
C LEU A 422 -34.03 -5.65 35.20
N THR A 423 -34.23 -4.34 35.23
CA THR A 423 -35.52 -3.71 35.47
C THR A 423 -35.94 -2.98 34.19
N PRO A 424 -37.18 -3.16 33.71
CA PRO A 424 -37.64 -2.58 32.46
C PRO A 424 -38.21 -1.17 32.67
N VAL A 425 -37.86 -0.22 31.78
CA VAL A 425 -38.72 0.86 31.30
C VAL A 425 -38.38 1.10 29.84
#